data_AF-A0A1J5TAY2-F1
#
_entry.id   AF-A0A1J5TAY2-F1
#
_cell.length_a   1.000
_cell.length_b   1.000
_cell.length_c   1.000
_cell.angle_alpha   90.00
_cell.angle_beta   90.00
_cell.angle_gamma   90.00
#
_symmetry.space_group_name_H-M   'P 1'
#
loop_
_entity.id
_entity.type
_entity.pdbx_description
1 polymer ?
#
loop_
_entity_poly.entity_id
_entity_poly.type
_entity_poly.pdbx_seq_one_letter_code
_entity_poly.pdbx_strand_id
1 'polypeptide(L)'
;MPEQTSKHEPGRGNYFEDFHIGQVFRHATPRTVTEGDCAFYIALTGSRHILHCAQPVAHAMGYRDRTVDDLLAFHIAFGKTVPDISVNAVANLGYADIRFLSPVYPGDTLRTSSTVIGLKQNSSGTNGVVYVHSVSHNQNLEPVLEWKRWVMVHKQDLTRPAPATVIPELPAVVPVERLHIPKFVDASRFETVLTGGQRLWDDYAPRERINHPAGMTVDDSDHTLATKLYQNNARLHFDAQMMKDTPFGRRLMYGGHVISVCRALSYDGLENALCIAAINAGTHSNPAFGGDTFYTWTEVLERWELPGRKDLGALRLRMVGLKNLPARELPDTHIEQNGKKVYHPNVVLDLDYTILMPRR
;
A
#
# COMPACT_ATOMS: atom_id res chain seq x y z
N MET A 1 19.84 -36.04 -10.51
CA MET A 1 19.07 -35.33 -11.56
C MET A 1 19.85 -34.07 -11.90
N PRO A 2 20.04 -33.71 -13.16
CA PRO A 2 20.84 -32.54 -13.48
C PRO A 2 20.07 -31.29 -13.03
N GLU A 3 20.65 -30.54 -12.10
CA GLU A 3 20.24 -29.17 -11.81
C GLU A 3 20.25 -28.40 -13.13
N GLN A 4 19.06 -28.08 -13.65
CA GLN A 4 18.93 -27.02 -14.63
C GLN A 4 19.35 -25.73 -13.91
N THR A 5 20.64 -25.42 -13.99
CA THR A 5 21.14 -24.07 -13.75
C THR A 5 20.50 -23.18 -14.82
N SER A 6 19.32 -22.66 -14.50
CA SER A 6 18.73 -21.51 -15.16
C SER A 6 19.85 -20.49 -15.32
N LYS A 7 20.19 -20.14 -16.57
CA LYS A 7 21.09 -19.01 -16.86
C LYS A 7 20.39 -17.77 -16.31
N HIS A 8 20.70 -17.43 -15.06
CA HIS A 8 20.10 -16.30 -14.39
C HIS A 8 20.73 -15.04 -14.97
N GLU A 9 20.16 -14.53 -16.06
CA GLU A 9 20.54 -13.21 -16.58
C GLU A 9 20.24 -12.17 -15.50
N PRO A 10 21.25 -11.38 -15.08
CA PRO A 10 21.04 -10.36 -14.06
C PRO A 10 19.93 -9.40 -14.45
N GLY A 11 18.92 -9.26 -13.59
CA GLY A 11 17.84 -8.29 -13.79
C GLY A 11 16.79 -8.67 -14.83
N ARG A 12 16.79 -9.90 -15.37
CA ARG A 12 15.75 -10.35 -16.32
C ARG A 12 14.34 -10.27 -15.73
N GLY A 13 14.20 -10.60 -14.44
CA GLY A 13 12.91 -10.82 -13.80
C GLY A 13 12.17 -12.03 -14.36
N ASN A 14 10.91 -12.19 -13.95
CA ASN A 14 10.01 -13.22 -14.46
C ASN A 14 9.01 -12.61 -15.46
N TYR A 15 8.67 -13.39 -16.48
CA TYR A 15 7.56 -13.18 -17.39
C TYR A 15 6.41 -14.11 -17.04
N PHE A 16 5.23 -13.89 -17.62
CA PHE A 16 4.01 -14.61 -17.22
C PHE A 16 4.16 -16.15 -17.27
N GLU A 17 4.84 -16.68 -18.29
CA GLU A 17 5.13 -18.11 -18.51
C GLU A 17 6.19 -18.71 -17.59
N ASP A 18 6.86 -17.92 -16.76
CA ASP A 18 7.83 -18.40 -15.77
C ASP A 18 7.16 -18.78 -14.44
N PHE A 19 5.93 -18.33 -14.22
CA PHE A 19 5.20 -18.57 -12.98
C PHE A 19 4.44 -19.90 -12.99
N HIS A 20 4.45 -20.59 -11.85
CA HIS A 20 3.71 -21.83 -11.63
C HIS A 20 2.93 -21.76 -10.31
N ILE A 21 1.74 -22.35 -10.27
CA ILE A 21 0.92 -22.39 -9.05
C ILE A 21 1.69 -23.06 -7.90
N GLY A 22 1.67 -22.45 -6.72
CA GLY A 22 2.38 -22.92 -5.53
C GLY A 22 3.88 -22.58 -5.51
N GLN A 23 4.42 -21.94 -6.56
CA GLN A 23 5.80 -21.48 -6.58
C GLN A 23 6.05 -20.46 -5.47
N VAL A 24 7.12 -20.68 -4.70
CA VAL A 24 7.54 -19.80 -3.60
C VAL A 24 8.81 -19.06 -3.98
N PHE A 25 8.76 -17.73 -3.93
CA PHE A 25 9.90 -16.84 -4.06
C PHE A 25 10.37 -16.39 -2.68
N ARG A 26 11.63 -16.64 -2.36
CA ARG A 26 12.31 -16.05 -1.20
C ARG A 26 13.07 -14.83 -1.69
N HIS A 27 12.49 -13.66 -1.53
CA HIS A 27 13.01 -12.45 -2.16
C HIS A 27 14.36 -12.05 -1.59
N ALA A 28 15.24 -11.58 -2.48
CA ALA A 28 16.54 -11.07 -2.09
C ALA A 28 16.44 -9.79 -1.25
N THR A 29 17.56 -9.46 -0.60
CA THR A 29 17.77 -8.20 0.15
C THR A 29 16.87 -8.08 1.40
N PRO A 30 17.11 -8.89 2.46
CA PRO A 30 16.59 -8.56 3.78
C PRO A 30 16.94 -7.12 4.15
N ARG A 31 16.00 -6.39 4.76
CA ARG A 31 16.19 -4.96 5.04
C ARG A 31 15.92 -4.65 6.50
N THR A 32 16.98 -4.30 7.23
CA THR A 32 16.87 -3.67 8.55
C THR A 32 16.28 -2.28 8.38
N VAL A 33 15.16 -1.99 9.02
CA VAL A 33 14.55 -0.65 9.03
C VAL A 33 15.17 0.14 10.17
N THR A 34 15.46 1.42 9.97
CA THR A 34 16.21 2.26 10.91
C THR A 34 15.46 3.57 11.17
N GLU A 35 15.92 4.34 12.17
CA GLU A 35 15.38 5.67 12.42
C GLU A 35 15.59 6.63 11.23
N GLY A 36 16.68 6.44 10.48
CA GLY A 36 16.94 7.21 9.26
C GLY A 36 15.89 6.97 8.18
N ASP A 37 15.37 5.74 8.08
CA ASP A 37 14.29 5.40 7.15
C ASP A 37 12.99 6.11 7.55
N CYS A 38 12.67 6.13 8.85
CA CYS A 38 11.51 6.82 9.39
C CYS A 38 11.61 8.34 9.17
N ALA A 39 12.75 8.95 9.50
CA ALA A 39 12.97 10.38 9.31
C ALA A 39 12.86 10.77 7.82
N PHE A 40 13.43 9.94 6.93
CA PHE A 40 13.35 10.21 5.50
C PHE A 40 11.94 10.06 4.94
N TYR A 41 11.17 9.08 5.42
CA TYR A 41 9.76 8.94 5.05
C TYR A 41 8.91 10.13 5.52
N ILE A 42 9.15 10.67 6.72
CA ILE A 42 8.51 11.90 7.19
C ILE A 42 8.89 13.08 6.29
N ALA A 43 10.16 13.23 5.92
CA ALA A 43 10.60 14.29 5.00
C ALA A 43 9.91 14.23 3.63
N LEU A 44 9.61 13.03 3.13
CA LEU A 44 8.97 12.80 1.83
C LEU A 44 7.44 12.95 1.84
N THR A 45 6.80 12.93 3.01
CA THR A 45 5.32 12.84 3.10
C THR A 45 4.69 13.87 4.04
N GLY A 46 5.46 14.42 4.99
CA GLY A 46 4.94 15.25 6.05
C GLY A 46 3.98 14.53 7.02
N SER A 47 4.03 13.20 7.11
CA SER A 47 3.16 12.42 8.01
C SER A 47 3.28 12.90 9.46
N ARG A 48 2.12 13.10 10.11
CA ARG A 48 1.99 13.56 11.52
C ARG A 48 1.36 12.51 12.43
N HIS A 49 1.20 11.28 11.96
CA HIS A 49 0.53 10.21 12.72
C HIS A 49 1.29 9.88 13.99
N ILE A 50 0.69 10.22 15.13
CA ILE A 50 1.41 10.43 16.40
C ILE A 50 2.15 9.19 16.90
N LEU A 51 1.61 7.99 16.64
CA LEU A 51 2.20 6.71 17.05
C LEU A 51 3.60 6.49 16.48
N HIS A 52 3.87 7.03 15.29
CA HIS A 52 5.15 6.90 14.58
C HIS A 52 6.10 8.08 14.85
N CYS A 53 5.59 9.17 15.43
CA CYS A 53 6.34 10.41 15.62
C CYS A 53 6.80 10.63 17.07
N ALA A 54 6.00 10.23 18.06
CA ALA A 54 6.22 10.61 19.46
C ALA A 54 6.38 9.39 20.36
N GLN A 55 7.62 9.09 20.74
CA GLN A 55 7.96 7.96 21.63
C GLN A 55 7.21 7.99 22.98
N PRO A 56 7.07 9.12 23.70
CA PRO A 56 6.30 9.15 24.94
C PRO A 56 4.82 8.77 24.74
N VAL A 57 4.23 9.11 23.60
CA VAL A 57 2.84 8.75 23.26
C VAL A 57 2.74 7.26 23.00
N ALA A 58 3.69 6.70 22.23
CA ALA A 58 3.75 5.26 21.99
C ALA A 58 3.91 4.47 23.31
N HIS A 59 4.78 4.93 24.21
CA HIS A 59 4.96 4.36 25.55
C HIS A 59 3.70 4.43 26.41
N ALA A 60 3.00 5.57 26.41
CA ALA A 60 1.75 5.75 27.15
C ALA A 60 0.66 4.77 26.68
N MET A 61 0.72 4.33 25.42
CA MET A 61 -0.16 3.33 24.83
C MET A 61 0.36 1.88 24.96
N GLY A 62 1.49 1.66 25.65
CA GLY A 62 2.06 0.33 25.90
C GLY A 62 3.05 -0.18 24.85
N TYR A 63 3.34 0.58 23.79
CA TYR A 63 4.39 0.21 22.83
C TYR A 63 5.78 0.36 23.48
N ARG A 64 6.75 -0.47 23.07
CA ARG A 64 8.14 -0.36 23.57
C ARG A 64 8.88 0.88 23.07
N ASP A 65 8.48 1.43 21.94
CA ASP A 65 9.03 2.63 21.29
C ASP A 65 8.04 3.14 20.22
N ARG A 66 8.37 4.23 19.52
CA ARG A 66 7.72 4.62 18.28
C ARG A 66 7.83 3.51 17.24
N THR A 67 6.74 3.24 16.54
CA THR A 67 6.74 2.22 15.47
C THR A 67 7.17 2.86 14.15
N VAL A 68 7.65 2.03 13.23
CA VAL A 68 7.77 2.39 11.82
C VAL A 68 6.35 2.62 11.28
N ASP A 69 6.18 3.66 10.46
CA ASP A 69 4.90 3.94 9.79
C ASP A 69 4.41 2.71 9.01
N ASP A 70 3.12 2.37 9.15
CA ASP A 70 2.54 1.15 8.57
C ASP A 70 2.80 1.06 7.07
N LEU A 71 2.61 2.18 6.35
CA LEU A 71 2.82 2.22 4.91
C LEU A 71 4.31 2.18 4.56
N LEU A 72 5.20 2.77 5.37
CA LEU A 72 6.65 2.61 5.17
C LEU A 72 7.06 1.15 5.27
N ALA A 73 6.61 0.44 6.31
CA ALA A 73 6.87 -0.99 6.47
C ALA A 73 6.31 -1.81 5.30
N PHE A 74 5.08 -1.51 4.87
CA PHE A 74 4.46 -2.12 3.70
C PHE A 74 5.25 -1.87 2.42
N HIS A 75 5.67 -0.63 2.14
CA HIS A 75 6.40 -0.29 0.92
C HIS A 75 7.78 -0.93 0.87
N ILE A 76 8.49 -0.99 2.00
CA ILE A 76 9.76 -1.73 2.10
C ILE A 76 9.52 -3.21 1.78
N ALA A 77 8.54 -3.84 2.43
CA ALA A 77 8.23 -5.26 2.20
C ALA A 77 7.77 -5.53 0.76
N PHE A 78 6.94 -4.65 0.19
CA PHE A 78 6.44 -4.69 -1.18
C PHE A 78 7.59 -4.57 -2.18
N GLY A 79 8.50 -3.62 -1.96
CA GLY A 79 9.68 -3.38 -2.79
C GLY A 79 10.55 -4.63 -2.95
N LYS A 80 10.60 -5.51 -1.94
CA LYS A 80 11.35 -6.77 -2.00
C LYS A 80 10.77 -7.72 -3.05
N THR A 81 9.46 -7.66 -3.27
CA THR A 81 8.77 -8.55 -4.23
C THR A 81 8.93 -8.08 -5.68
N VAL A 82 9.31 -6.83 -5.92
CA VAL A 82 9.29 -6.24 -7.27
C VAL A 82 10.23 -6.95 -8.26
N PRO A 83 11.50 -7.23 -7.92
CA PRO A 83 12.42 -7.88 -8.84
C PRO A 83 11.87 -9.20 -9.40
N ASP A 84 11.22 -9.99 -8.55
CA ASP A 84 10.75 -11.32 -8.90
C ASP A 84 9.32 -11.31 -9.48
N ILE A 85 8.44 -10.44 -8.98
CA ILE A 85 7.01 -10.49 -9.31
C ILE A 85 6.60 -9.48 -10.38
N SER A 86 7.16 -8.26 -10.37
CA SER A 86 6.56 -7.15 -11.12
C SER A 86 7.53 -6.22 -11.85
N VAL A 87 8.82 -6.55 -11.97
CA VAL A 87 9.78 -5.75 -12.77
C VAL A 87 9.43 -5.72 -14.27
N ASN A 88 8.69 -6.73 -14.75
CA ASN A 88 8.13 -6.84 -16.10
C ASN A 88 6.59 -6.71 -16.13
N ALA A 89 5.99 -6.19 -15.05
CA ALA A 89 4.56 -5.97 -15.00
C ALA A 89 4.16 -4.70 -15.78
N VAL A 90 3.03 -4.77 -16.47
CA VAL A 90 2.33 -3.62 -17.05
C VAL A 90 1.75 -2.75 -15.95
N ALA A 91 1.06 -3.37 -14.99
CA ALA A 91 0.36 -2.70 -13.92
C ALA A 91 0.09 -3.65 -12.74
N ASN A 92 -0.01 -3.07 -11.54
CA ASN A 92 -0.65 -3.73 -10.41
C ASN A 92 -2.16 -3.50 -10.51
N LEU A 93 -2.92 -4.58 -10.55
CA LEU A 93 -4.35 -4.53 -10.82
C LEU A 93 -5.21 -4.47 -9.54
N GLY A 94 -4.62 -4.81 -8.39
CA GLY A 94 -5.27 -4.59 -7.10
C GLY A 94 -4.58 -5.28 -5.94
N TYR A 95 -5.21 -5.15 -4.78
CA TYR A 95 -4.78 -5.68 -3.49
C TYR A 95 -5.99 -6.31 -2.80
N ALA A 96 -5.72 -7.30 -1.95
CA ALA A 96 -6.70 -7.84 -1.03
C ALA A 96 -5.99 -8.34 0.24
N ASP A 97 -6.72 -8.33 1.36
CA ASP A 97 -6.28 -8.97 2.61
C ASP A 97 -4.89 -8.51 3.08
N ILE A 98 -4.61 -7.20 2.99
CA ILE A 98 -3.39 -6.64 3.58
C ILE A 98 -3.63 -6.54 5.08
N ARG A 99 -2.83 -7.28 5.87
CA ARG A 99 -2.95 -7.30 7.33
C ARG A 99 -1.63 -6.89 7.97
N PHE A 100 -1.74 -5.96 8.93
CA PHE A 100 -0.64 -5.51 9.78
C PHE A 100 -0.66 -6.37 11.05
N LEU A 101 0.22 -7.37 11.10
CA LEU A 101 0.17 -8.49 12.05
C LEU A 101 0.98 -8.24 13.32
N SER A 102 1.98 -7.37 13.27
CA SER A 102 2.78 -6.97 14.43
C SER A 102 3.44 -5.63 14.15
N PRO A 103 3.63 -4.78 15.17
CA PRO A 103 4.33 -3.51 14.99
C PRO A 103 5.77 -3.75 14.56
N VAL A 104 6.22 -2.96 13.58
CA VAL A 104 7.62 -2.93 13.16
C VAL A 104 8.30 -1.77 13.87
N TYR A 105 9.50 -2.00 14.39
CA TYR A 105 10.30 -0.97 15.08
C TYR A 105 11.60 -0.69 14.33
N PRO A 106 12.18 0.52 14.49
CA PRO A 106 13.58 0.74 14.13
C PRO A 106 14.47 -0.34 14.75
N GLY A 107 15.33 -0.95 13.93
CA GLY A 107 16.17 -2.10 14.26
C GLY A 107 15.63 -3.44 13.75
N ASP A 108 14.33 -3.56 13.46
CA ASP A 108 13.77 -4.80 12.92
C ASP A 108 14.22 -5.04 11.47
N THR A 109 14.45 -6.31 11.12
CA THR A 109 14.88 -6.71 9.77
C THR A 109 13.81 -7.48 9.03
N LEU A 110 13.29 -6.90 7.96
CA LEU A 110 12.21 -7.47 7.17
C LEU A 110 12.73 -8.42 6.08
N ARG A 111 12.11 -9.60 6.01
CA ARG A 111 12.33 -10.64 4.98
C ARG A 111 11.01 -11.04 4.37
N THR A 112 10.86 -10.83 3.07
CA THR A 112 9.61 -11.12 2.34
C THR A 112 9.72 -12.39 1.52
N SER A 113 8.64 -13.16 1.46
CA SER A 113 8.44 -14.23 0.49
C SER A 113 7.06 -14.13 -0.16
N SER A 114 6.94 -14.54 -1.43
CA SER A 114 5.67 -14.62 -2.16
C SER A 114 5.39 -16.05 -2.63
N THR A 115 4.13 -16.46 -2.54
CA THR A 115 3.61 -17.70 -3.13
C THR A 115 2.67 -17.36 -4.27
N VAL A 116 2.84 -17.98 -5.44
CA VAL A 116 1.91 -17.85 -6.57
C VAL A 116 0.63 -18.63 -6.25
N ILE A 117 -0.49 -17.92 -6.16
CA ILE A 117 -1.80 -18.48 -5.79
C ILE A 117 -2.81 -18.46 -6.94
N GLY A 118 -2.44 -17.89 -8.08
CA GLY A 118 -3.32 -17.82 -9.25
C GLY A 118 -2.60 -17.36 -10.50
N LEU A 119 -3.05 -17.86 -11.65
CA LEU A 119 -2.55 -17.54 -12.97
C LEU A 119 -3.73 -17.49 -13.94
N LYS A 120 -3.80 -16.45 -14.77
CA LYS A 120 -4.81 -16.34 -15.83
C LYS A 120 -4.22 -15.63 -17.04
N GLN A 121 -4.06 -16.32 -18.16
CA GLN A 121 -3.65 -15.65 -19.39
C GLN A 121 -4.79 -14.74 -19.88
N ASN A 122 -4.45 -13.54 -20.36
CA ASN A 122 -5.44 -12.67 -21.00
C ASN A 122 -5.74 -13.16 -22.42
N SER A 123 -6.91 -12.77 -22.93
CA SER A 123 -7.39 -13.19 -24.26
C SER A 123 -6.50 -12.71 -25.41
N SER A 124 -5.73 -11.63 -25.24
CA SER A 124 -4.74 -11.17 -26.23
C SER A 124 -3.58 -12.14 -26.43
N GLY A 125 -3.31 -13.02 -25.46
CA GLY A 125 -2.17 -13.94 -25.49
C GLY A 125 -0.81 -13.27 -25.31
N THR A 126 -0.74 -11.95 -25.07
CA THR A 126 0.51 -11.17 -24.93
C THR A 126 0.92 -10.91 -23.48
N ASN A 127 0.02 -11.17 -22.54
CA ASN A 127 0.24 -10.99 -21.11
C ASN A 127 -0.73 -11.87 -20.31
N GLY A 128 -0.54 -11.93 -19.00
CA GLY A 128 -1.43 -12.62 -18.09
C GLY A 128 -1.40 -12.03 -16.69
N VAL A 129 -2.39 -12.39 -15.89
CA VAL A 129 -2.54 -11.97 -14.50
C VAL A 129 -1.93 -13.02 -13.58
N VAL A 130 -1.02 -12.57 -12.72
CA VAL A 130 -0.39 -13.39 -11.68
C VAL A 130 -0.88 -12.91 -10.33
N TYR A 131 -1.41 -13.83 -9.53
CA TYR A 131 -1.87 -13.58 -8.16
C TYR A 131 -0.81 -14.13 -7.20
N VAL A 132 -0.38 -13.32 -6.24
CA VAL A 132 0.59 -13.72 -5.22
C VAL A 132 0.07 -13.43 -3.82
N HIS A 133 0.37 -14.33 -2.88
CA HIS A 133 0.28 -14.10 -1.44
C HIS A 133 1.68 -13.87 -0.91
N SER A 134 1.92 -12.69 -0.36
CA SER A 134 3.21 -12.29 0.19
C SER A 134 3.13 -12.19 1.69
N VAL A 135 4.19 -12.62 2.37
CA VAL A 135 4.34 -12.52 3.83
C VAL A 135 5.72 -11.96 4.13
N SER A 136 5.79 -10.97 5.03
CA SER A 136 7.02 -10.41 5.55
C SER A 136 7.20 -10.82 7.01
N HIS A 137 8.41 -11.29 7.34
CA HIS A 137 8.80 -11.67 8.69
C HIS A 137 9.91 -10.76 9.20
N ASN A 138 9.99 -10.57 10.51
CA ASN A 138 11.12 -9.91 11.16
C ASN A 138 12.31 -10.89 11.36
N GLN A 139 13.36 -10.42 12.05
CA GLN A 139 14.56 -11.19 12.38
C GLN A 139 14.30 -12.42 13.27
N ASN A 140 13.17 -12.44 13.99
CA ASN A 140 12.74 -13.54 14.87
C ASN A 140 11.83 -14.54 14.16
N LEU A 141 11.64 -14.40 12.83
CA LEU A 141 10.69 -15.18 12.03
C LEU A 141 9.22 -14.94 12.42
N GLU A 142 8.92 -13.82 13.07
CA GLU A 142 7.55 -13.44 13.40
C GLU A 142 6.94 -12.72 12.18
N PRO A 143 5.75 -13.12 11.72
CA PRO A 143 5.09 -12.44 10.61
C PRO A 143 4.62 -11.05 11.04
N VAL A 144 5.04 -10.02 10.31
CA VAL A 144 4.67 -8.62 10.60
C VAL A 144 3.64 -8.07 9.61
N LEU A 145 3.65 -8.57 8.38
CA LEU A 145 2.78 -8.13 7.30
C LEU A 145 2.44 -9.32 6.41
N GLU A 146 1.22 -9.35 5.91
CA GLU A 146 0.88 -10.20 4.78
C GLU A 146 -0.11 -9.51 3.85
N TRP A 147 -0.09 -9.88 2.57
CA TRP A 147 -1.02 -9.33 1.59
C TRP A 147 -1.19 -10.23 0.39
N LYS A 148 -2.30 -10.07 -0.31
CA LYS A 148 -2.52 -10.61 -1.65
C LYS A 148 -2.53 -9.47 -2.66
N ARG A 149 -1.90 -9.68 -3.81
CA ARG A 149 -1.97 -8.73 -4.94
C ARG A 149 -1.98 -9.49 -6.25
N TRP A 150 -2.43 -8.82 -7.30
CA TRP A 150 -2.34 -9.36 -8.65
C TRP A 150 -1.83 -8.33 -9.63
N VAL A 151 -0.98 -8.80 -10.53
CA VAL A 151 -0.25 -7.98 -11.50
C VAL A 151 -0.46 -8.52 -12.90
N MET A 152 -0.55 -7.62 -13.87
CA MET A 152 -0.51 -7.98 -15.28
C MET A 152 0.94 -8.04 -15.73
N VAL A 153 1.44 -9.20 -16.14
CA VAL A 153 2.82 -9.43 -16.55
C VAL A 153 2.87 -9.79 -18.03
N HIS A 154 3.82 -9.20 -18.75
CA HIS A 154 4.06 -9.54 -20.16
C HIS A 154 4.50 -11.00 -20.32
N LYS A 155 4.19 -11.57 -21.49
CA LYS A 155 4.91 -12.75 -21.98
C LYS A 155 6.17 -12.33 -22.71
N GLN A 156 7.22 -13.13 -22.62
CA GLN A 156 8.42 -12.96 -23.42
C GLN A 156 8.32 -13.77 -24.71
N ASP A 157 7.88 -15.03 -24.60
CA ASP A 157 7.66 -15.95 -25.70
C ASP A 157 6.15 -16.19 -25.87
N LEU A 158 5.59 -15.59 -26.92
CA LEU A 158 4.17 -15.70 -27.24
C LEU A 158 3.77 -17.13 -27.63
N THR A 159 4.72 -17.97 -28.04
CA THR A 159 4.46 -19.35 -28.47
C THR A 159 4.30 -20.33 -27.31
N ARG A 160 4.77 -19.99 -26.10
CA ARG A 160 4.63 -20.87 -24.93
C ARG A 160 3.16 -21.02 -24.54
N PRO A 161 2.71 -22.24 -24.18
CA PRO A 161 1.32 -22.48 -23.83
C PRO A 161 0.94 -21.70 -22.56
N ALA A 162 -0.35 -21.35 -22.47
CA ALA A 162 -0.89 -20.75 -21.25
C ALA A 162 -0.81 -21.76 -20.09
N PRO A 163 -0.41 -21.33 -18.88
CA PRO A 163 -0.59 -22.15 -17.69
C PRO A 163 -2.10 -22.38 -17.45
N ALA A 164 -2.44 -23.44 -16.71
CA ALA A 164 -3.81 -23.71 -16.31
C ALA A 164 -4.38 -22.51 -15.52
N THR A 165 -5.59 -22.07 -15.89
CA THR A 165 -6.22 -20.93 -15.22
C THR A 165 -6.63 -21.30 -13.81
N VAL A 166 -6.10 -20.55 -12.84
CA VAL A 166 -6.50 -20.59 -11.43
C VAL A 166 -6.72 -19.16 -10.96
N ILE A 167 -7.94 -18.85 -10.52
CA ILE A 167 -8.28 -17.56 -9.95
C ILE A 167 -8.63 -17.80 -8.48
N PRO A 168 -7.85 -17.30 -7.52
CA PRO A 168 -8.14 -17.50 -6.11
C PRO A 168 -9.37 -16.69 -5.70
N GLU A 169 -10.12 -17.21 -4.74
CA GLU A 169 -11.09 -16.40 -4.01
C GLU A 169 -10.35 -15.39 -3.12
N LEU A 170 -10.71 -14.13 -3.22
CA LEU A 170 -10.11 -13.04 -2.44
C LEU A 170 -11.20 -12.40 -1.59
N PRO A 171 -10.95 -12.19 -0.28
CA PRO A 171 -11.91 -11.50 0.55
C PRO A 171 -12.04 -10.04 0.09
N ALA A 172 -13.27 -9.54 0.01
CA ALA A 172 -13.51 -8.13 -0.32
C ALA A 172 -13.05 -7.18 0.80
N VAL A 173 -13.02 -7.68 2.05
CA VAL A 173 -12.76 -6.92 3.27
C VAL A 173 -12.02 -7.81 4.25
N VAL A 174 -11.08 -7.25 5.01
CA VAL A 174 -10.54 -7.90 6.22
C VAL A 174 -11.57 -7.70 7.34
N PRO A 175 -12.27 -8.76 7.79
CA PRO A 175 -13.30 -8.61 8.79
C PRO A 175 -12.70 -8.22 10.15
N VAL A 176 -13.49 -7.56 11.00
CA VAL A 176 -13.01 -6.97 12.26
C VAL A 176 -12.35 -8.00 13.19
N GLU A 177 -12.81 -9.25 13.17
CA GLU A 177 -12.29 -10.36 13.96
C GLU A 177 -10.90 -10.83 13.51
N ARG A 178 -10.48 -10.45 12.30
CA ARG A 178 -9.17 -10.76 11.72
C ARG A 178 -8.18 -9.60 11.82
N LEU A 179 -8.59 -8.44 12.33
CA LEU A 179 -7.68 -7.34 12.62
C LEU A 179 -6.77 -7.73 13.79
N HIS A 180 -5.47 -7.52 13.63
CA HIS A 180 -4.53 -7.76 14.70
C HIS A 180 -4.32 -6.49 15.52
N ILE A 181 -4.58 -6.59 16.82
CA ILE A 181 -4.34 -5.50 17.77
C ILE A 181 -3.48 -6.08 18.90
N PRO A 182 -2.25 -5.58 19.10
CA PRO A 182 -1.39 -6.15 20.13
C PRO A 182 -2.04 -6.02 21.51
N LYS A 183 -1.95 -7.09 22.31
CA LYS A 183 -2.63 -7.19 23.62
C LYS A 183 -2.17 -6.14 24.64
N PHE A 184 -0.96 -5.61 24.46
CA PHE A 184 -0.39 -4.58 25.34
C PHE A 184 -0.92 -3.18 25.03
N VAL A 185 -1.61 -2.97 23.90
CA VAL A 185 -2.08 -1.65 23.49
C VAL A 185 -3.23 -1.22 24.38
N ASP A 186 -3.11 -0.05 25.00
CA ASP A 186 -4.16 0.60 25.80
C ASP A 186 -4.32 2.05 25.34
N ALA A 187 -5.47 2.40 24.78
CA ALA A 187 -5.79 3.77 24.36
C ALA A 187 -6.71 4.52 25.34
N SER A 188 -7.01 3.95 26.52
CA SER A 188 -8.00 4.50 27.46
C SER A 188 -7.64 5.87 28.05
N ARG A 189 -6.36 6.23 27.98
CA ARG A 189 -5.81 7.52 28.46
C ARG A 189 -5.30 8.40 27.33
N PHE A 190 -5.77 8.17 26.11
CA PHE A 190 -5.32 8.94 24.96
C PHE A 190 -5.78 10.40 25.05
N GLU A 191 -4.82 11.33 24.96
CA GLU A 191 -5.07 12.76 25.05
C GLU A 191 -5.14 13.40 23.67
N THR A 192 -6.35 13.82 23.26
CA THR A 192 -6.62 14.43 21.94
C THR A 192 -5.84 15.73 21.68
N VAL A 193 -5.37 16.42 22.72
CA VAL A 193 -4.52 17.61 22.58
C VAL A 193 -3.21 17.32 21.84
N LEU A 194 -2.71 16.07 21.91
CA LEU A 194 -1.44 15.65 21.30
C LEU A 194 -1.49 15.58 19.77
N THR A 195 -2.67 15.40 19.20
CA THR A 195 -2.88 15.36 17.74
C THR A 195 -3.51 16.65 17.21
N GLY A 196 -4.07 17.47 18.11
CA GLY A 196 -4.82 18.68 17.76
C GLY A 196 -6.25 18.43 17.28
N GLY A 197 -6.70 17.17 17.19
CA GLY A 197 -8.06 16.84 16.75
C GLY A 197 -8.97 16.43 17.91
N GLN A 198 -10.20 16.94 17.94
CA GLN A 198 -11.16 16.66 19.01
C GLN A 198 -12.03 15.41 18.77
N ARG A 199 -12.07 14.91 17.54
CA ARG A 199 -12.97 13.82 17.13
C ARG A 199 -12.34 12.47 17.42
N LEU A 200 -13.04 11.63 18.16
CA LEU A 200 -12.71 10.24 18.43
C LEU A 200 -13.61 9.31 17.60
N TRP A 201 -13.40 8.01 17.71
CA TRP A 201 -14.11 7.00 16.92
C TRP A 201 -15.64 7.16 16.98
N ASP A 202 -16.17 7.51 18.16
CA ASP A 202 -17.62 7.68 18.40
C ASP A 202 -18.25 8.85 17.62
N ASP A 203 -17.44 9.78 17.13
CA ASP A 203 -17.87 11.01 16.46
C ASP A 203 -17.98 10.90 14.94
N TYR A 204 -17.50 9.78 14.37
CA TYR A 204 -17.58 9.53 12.93
C TYR A 204 -18.83 8.71 12.60
N ALA A 205 -19.52 9.08 11.52
CA ALA A 205 -20.72 8.38 11.06
C ALA A 205 -20.49 7.70 9.70
N PRO A 206 -21.05 6.50 9.45
CA PRO A 206 -21.06 5.92 8.11
C PRO A 206 -21.62 6.88 7.06
N ARG A 207 -21.06 6.85 5.85
CA ARG A 207 -21.28 7.75 4.70
C ARG A 207 -20.82 9.20 4.89
N GLU A 208 -20.21 9.51 6.03
CA GLU A 208 -19.60 10.83 6.21
C GLU A 208 -18.40 10.99 5.28
N ARG A 209 -18.41 12.05 4.47
CA ARG A 209 -17.28 12.45 3.64
C ARG A 209 -16.49 13.58 4.30
N ILE A 210 -15.19 13.36 4.43
CA ILE A 210 -14.20 14.28 4.98
C ILE A 210 -13.36 14.77 3.81
N ASN A 211 -13.48 16.05 3.45
CA ASN A 211 -12.62 16.66 2.45
C ASN A 211 -11.38 17.24 3.14
N HIS A 212 -10.22 16.64 2.91
CA HIS A 212 -8.97 17.10 3.51
C HIS A 212 -8.51 18.38 2.80
N PRO A 213 -8.17 19.45 3.53
CA PRO A 213 -8.05 20.79 2.95
C PRO A 213 -6.75 21.01 2.18
N ALA A 214 -5.68 20.32 2.56
CA ALA A 214 -4.34 20.55 2.03
C ALA A 214 -4.14 19.89 0.66
N GLY A 215 -3.26 20.50 -0.14
CA GLY A 215 -2.71 19.90 -1.35
C GLY A 215 -1.19 19.76 -1.23
N MET A 216 -0.61 18.74 -1.86
CA MET A 216 0.83 18.50 -1.83
C MET A 216 1.36 18.21 -3.24
N THR A 217 2.17 19.12 -3.77
CA THR A 217 2.93 18.90 -5.00
C THR A 217 4.11 17.96 -4.69
N VAL A 218 4.30 16.95 -5.54
CA VAL A 218 5.40 15.99 -5.40
C VAL A 218 6.28 16.07 -6.63
N ASP A 219 7.57 16.32 -6.44
CA ASP A 219 8.51 16.44 -7.53
C ASP A 219 9.09 15.09 -7.96
N ASP A 220 9.75 15.10 -9.11
CA ASP A 220 10.38 13.93 -9.69
C ASP A 220 11.48 13.33 -8.78
N SER A 221 12.16 14.18 -8.01
CA SER A 221 13.13 13.73 -7.01
C SER A 221 12.46 12.97 -5.87
N ASP A 222 11.33 13.46 -5.37
CA ASP A 222 10.70 12.99 -4.14
C ASP A 222 10.21 11.56 -4.30
N HIS A 223 9.43 11.30 -5.35
CA HIS A 223 8.92 9.95 -5.58
C HIS A 223 10.03 8.96 -5.97
N THR A 224 11.05 9.43 -6.68
CA THR A 224 12.24 8.62 -7.00
C THR A 224 12.99 8.25 -5.72
N LEU A 225 13.19 9.19 -4.80
CA LEU A 225 13.85 8.96 -3.51
C LEU A 225 13.02 8.04 -2.61
N ALA A 226 11.70 8.23 -2.57
CA ALA A 226 10.79 7.31 -1.89
C ALA A 226 10.92 5.89 -2.43
N THR A 227 10.90 5.71 -3.76
CA THR A 227 11.00 4.39 -4.38
C THR A 227 12.37 3.74 -4.13
N LYS A 228 13.45 4.54 -4.09
CA LYS A 228 14.81 4.09 -3.71
C LYS A 228 14.88 3.67 -2.23
N LEU A 229 14.22 4.41 -1.33
CA LEU A 229 14.14 4.06 0.10
C LEU A 229 13.59 2.64 0.30
N TYR A 230 12.58 2.28 -0.49
CA TYR A 230 11.95 0.94 -0.47
C TYR A 230 12.80 -0.14 -1.15
N GLN A 231 13.85 0.27 -1.88
CA GLN A 231 14.62 -0.53 -2.85
C GLN A 231 13.69 -1.29 -3.81
N ASN A 232 12.62 -0.62 -4.25
CA ASN A 232 11.80 -1.05 -5.37
C ASN A 232 12.56 -0.69 -6.67
N ASN A 233 12.77 -1.67 -7.55
CA ASN A 233 13.58 -1.51 -8.76
C ASN A 233 12.76 -1.44 -10.07
N ALA A 234 11.44 -1.19 -10.00
CA ALA A 234 10.64 -1.03 -11.22
C ALA A 234 11.16 0.17 -12.04
N ARG A 235 11.67 -0.12 -13.23
CA ARG A 235 12.41 0.82 -14.10
C ARG A 235 11.63 2.09 -14.43
N LEU A 236 10.31 1.97 -14.56
CA LEU A 236 9.41 3.07 -14.91
C LEU A 236 9.43 4.25 -13.92
N HIS A 237 9.90 4.03 -12.69
CA HIS A 237 10.07 5.09 -11.69
C HIS A 237 11.36 5.91 -11.86
N PHE A 238 12.36 5.39 -12.58
CA PHE A 238 13.72 5.91 -12.57
C PHE A 238 14.26 6.26 -13.96
N ASP A 239 13.99 5.40 -14.94
CA ASP A 239 14.63 5.47 -16.25
C ASP A 239 13.83 6.38 -17.19
N ALA A 240 14.15 7.67 -17.15
CA ALA A 240 13.55 8.64 -18.05
C ALA A 240 13.89 8.35 -19.53
N GLN A 241 15.03 7.72 -19.84
CA GLN A 241 15.41 7.42 -21.22
C GLN A 241 14.53 6.30 -21.79
N MET A 242 14.34 5.21 -21.04
CA MET A 242 13.40 4.15 -21.39
C MET A 242 11.96 4.68 -21.48
N MET A 243 11.56 5.58 -20.58
CA MET A 243 10.18 6.06 -20.53
C MET A 243 9.80 7.03 -21.66
N LYS A 244 10.78 7.66 -22.35
CA LYS A 244 10.52 8.57 -23.49
C LYS A 244 9.72 7.90 -24.61
N ASP A 245 9.97 6.63 -24.86
CA ASP A 245 9.35 5.86 -25.94
C ASP A 245 8.03 5.18 -25.52
N THR A 246 7.62 5.35 -24.27
CA THR A 246 6.34 4.85 -23.77
C THR A 246 5.21 5.88 -23.99
N PRO A 247 3.93 5.47 -23.98
CA PRO A 247 2.80 6.41 -24.08
C PRO A 247 2.78 7.52 -23.01
N PHE A 248 3.52 7.35 -21.91
CA PHE A 248 3.62 8.34 -20.85
C PHE A 248 4.70 9.39 -21.12
N GLY A 249 5.75 9.07 -21.87
CA GLY A 249 6.85 9.98 -22.22
C GLY A 249 7.72 10.48 -21.05
N ARG A 250 7.42 10.08 -19.82
CA ARG A 250 8.12 10.50 -18.59
C ARG A 250 8.00 9.45 -17.49
N ARG A 251 8.83 9.56 -16.45
CA ARG A 251 8.83 8.65 -15.30
C ARG A 251 7.47 8.63 -14.61
N LEU A 252 7.00 7.43 -14.30
CA LEU A 252 5.77 7.22 -13.55
C LEU A 252 6.08 7.19 -12.06
N MET A 253 5.24 7.85 -11.28
CA MET A 253 5.29 7.78 -9.83
C MET A 253 4.89 6.39 -9.32
N TYR A 254 5.56 5.89 -8.30
CA TYR A 254 5.12 4.69 -7.60
C TYR A 254 3.76 4.93 -6.93
N GLY A 255 2.74 4.15 -7.32
CA GLY A 255 1.40 4.30 -6.77
C GLY A 255 1.34 4.16 -5.24
N GLY A 256 2.22 3.37 -4.63
CA GLY A 256 2.31 3.31 -3.16
C GLY A 256 2.77 4.63 -2.52
N HIS A 257 3.57 5.45 -3.23
CA HIS A 257 3.89 6.78 -2.75
C HIS A 257 2.68 7.71 -2.76
N VAL A 258 1.79 7.58 -3.77
CA VAL A 258 0.49 8.30 -3.78
C VAL A 258 -0.36 7.89 -2.57
N ILE A 259 -0.39 6.61 -2.20
CA ILE A 259 -1.07 6.14 -0.97
C ILE A 259 -0.51 6.85 0.26
N SER A 260 0.82 6.95 0.40
CA SER A 260 1.47 7.62 1.52
C SER A 260 1.18 9.12 1.57
N VAL A 261 1.21 9.82 0.43
CA VAL A 261 0.90 11.25 0.35
C VAL A 261 -0.56 11.51 0.72
N CYS A 262 -1.50 10.73 0.16
CA CYS A 262 -2.91 10.86 0.53
C CYS A 262 -3.14 10.52 2.01
N ARG A 263 -2.46 9.51 2.56
CA ARG A 263 -2.54 9.19 4.00
C ARG A 263 -2.04 10.36 4.86
N ALA A 264 -0.91 10.98 4.50
CA ALA A 264 -0.39 12.13 5.23
C ALA A 264 -1.36 13.33 5.17
N LEU A 265 -1.93 13.63 3.99
CA LEU A 265 -2.95 14.66 3.82
C LEU A 265 -4.24 14.33 4.59
N SER A 266 -4.57 13.04 4.76
CA SER A 266 -5.78 12.62 5.49
C SER A 266 -5.76 12.96 6.98
N TYR A 267 -4.60 13.36 7.52
CA TYR A 267 -4.45 13.72 8.92
C TYR A 267 -5.47 14.79 9.35
N ASP A 268 -5.63 15.85 8.56
CA ASP A 268 -6.59 16.92 8.88
C ASP A 268 -8.02 16.39 8.65
N GLY A 269 -8.74 16.12 9.73
CA GLY A 269 -10.04 15.44 9.77
C GLY A 269 -10.02 13.99 10.26
N LEU A 270 -8.84 13.37 10.42
CA LEU A 270 -8.64 12.03 11.00
C LEU A 270 -7.43 12.01 11.96
N GLU A 271 -7.22 13.08 12.71
CA GLU A 271 -6.00 13.34 13.49
C GLU A 271 -5.74 12.25 14.54
N ASN A 272 -6.81 11.64 15.06
CA ASN A 272 -6.77 10.58 16.07
C ASN A 272 -6.69 9.16 15.48
N ALA A 273 -6.52 9.02 14.16
CA ALA A 273 -6.26 7.74 13.52
C ALA A 273 -4.84 7.25 13.85
N LEU A 274 -4.73 6.21 14.69
CA LEU A 274 -3.45 5.79 15.26
C LEU A 274 -2.57 4.99 14.29
N CYS A 275 -3.18 4.03 13.59
CA CYS A 275 -2.50 3.12 12.67
C CYS A 275 -3.49 2.54 11.67
N ILE A 276 -2.96 1.95 10.59
CA ILE A 276 -3.70 1.15 9.62
C ILE A 276 -3.69 -0.31 10.09
N ALA A 277 -4.86 -0.88 10.36
CA ALA A 277 -4.99 -2.29 10.72
C ALA A 277 -5.11 -3.22 9.51
N ALA A 278 -5.68 -2.72 8.41
CA ALA A 278 -5.82 -3.45 7.17
C ALA A 278 -5.95 -2.56 5.93
N ILE A 279 -5.59 -3.09 4.76
CA ILE A 279 -6.04 -2.56 3.46
C ILE A 279 -6.87 -3.65 2.78
N ASN A 280 -8.12 -3.30 2.51
CA ASN A 280 -9.16 -4.20 2.00
C ASN A 280 -9.06 -4.32 0.48
N ALA A 281 -8.92 -3.20 -0.20
CA ALA A 281 -8.77 -3.11 -1.65
C ALA A 281 -8.05 -1.81 -2.03
N GLY A 282 -7.51 -1.75 -3.25
CA GLY A 282 -6.89 -0.53 -3.76
C GLY A 282 -6.75 -0.53 -5.28
N THR A 283 -7.11 0.59 -5.90
CA THR A 283 -6.99 0.81 -7.34
C THR A 283 -6.12 2.04 -7.60
N HIS A 284 -5.08 1.86 -8.41
CA HIS A 284 -4.31 2.96 -9.00
C HIS A 284 -4.95 3.32 -10.34
N SER A 285 -5.97 4.19 -10.30
CA SER A 285 -6.92 4.40 -11.39
C SER A 285 -6.34 5.16 -12.58
N ASN A 286 -5.46 6.12 -12.32
CA ASN A 286 -4.77 6.92 -13.35
C ASN A 286 -3.31 7.12 -12.97
N PRO A 287 -2.40 7.30 -13.94
CA PRO A 287 -0.99 7.51 -13.67
C PRO A 287 -0.75 8.84 -12.94
N ALA A 288 0.29 8.87 -12.12
CA ALA A 288 0.76 10.02 -11.38
C ALA A 288 2.21 10.35 -11.79
N PHE A 289 2.57 11.63 -11.77
CA PHE A 289 3.85 12.13 -12.25
C PHE A 289 4.45 13.19 -11.32
N GLY A 290 5.76 13.43 -11.42
CA GLY A 290 6.37 14.59 -10.79
C GLY A 290 5.72 15.91 -11.25
N GLY A 291 5.48 16.83 -10.34
CA GLY A 291 4.77 18.09 -10.56
C GLY A 291 3.25 18.00 -10.42
N ASP A 292 2.67 16.80 -10.26
CA ASP A 292 1.27 16.67 -9.86
C ASP A 292 1.08 17.16 -8.41
N THR A 293 0.00 17.90 -8.17
CA THR A 293 -0.44 18.31 -6.84
C THR A 293 -1.55 17.41 -6.33
N PHE A 294 -1.29 16.64 -5.28
CA PHE A 294 -2.25 15.69 -4.75
C PHE A 294 -3.20 16.32 -3.74
N TYR A 295 -4.46 15.91 -3.80
CA TYR A 295 -5.51 16.18 -2.83
C TYR A 295 -6.17 14.87 -2.44
N THR A 296 -6.92 14.86 -1.34
CA THR A 296 -7.67 13.66 -0.96
C THR A 296 -8.94 13.98 -0.19
N TRP A 297 -9.91 13.07 -0.28
CA TRP A 297 -11.03 13.00 0.65
C TRP A 297 -11.20 11.55 1.11
N THR A 298 -11.80 11.39 2.27
CA THR A 298 -12.12 10.09 2.84
C THR A 298 -13.62 9.97 3.10
N GLU A 299 -14.22 8.83 2.80
CA GLU A 299 -15.57 8.47 3.24
C GLU A 299 -15.49 7.38 4.31
N VAL A 300 -16.24 7.54 5.39
CA VAL A 300 -16.43 6.51 6.41
C VAL A 300 -17.40 5.47 5.85
N LEU A 301 -16.89 4.31 5.43
CA LEU A 301 -17.74 3.24 4.90
C LEU A 301 -18.49 2.55 6.05
N GLU A 302 -17.74 2.14 7.07
CA GLU A 302 -18.27 1.41 8.21
C GLU A 302 -17.54 1.80 9.50
N ARG A 303 -18.26 1.65 10.60
CA ARG A 303 -17.75 1.89 11.95
C ARG A 303 -17.96 0.62 12.77
N TRP A 304 -16.88 -0.01 13.21
CA TRP A 304 -16.91 -1.29 13.91
C TRP A 304 -16.42 -1.15 15.34
N GLU A 305 -17.22 -1.67 16.27
CA GLU A 305 -16.73 -1.95 17.62
C GLU A 305 -15.75 -3.12 17.56
N LEU A 306 -14.70 -3.03 18.37
CA LEU A 306 -13.70 -4.09 18.47
C LEU A 306 -14.11 -5.10 19.54
N PRO A 307 -14.18 -6.41 19.23
CA PRO A 307 -14.57 -7.42 20.20
C PRO A 307 -13.74 -7.36 21.49
N GLY A 308 -14.41 -7.17 22.63
CA GLY A 308 -13.77 -7.12 23.95
C GLY A 308 -12.97 -5.85 24.25
N ARG A 309 -13.06 -4.80 23.42
CA ARG A 309 -12.33 -3.53 23.59
C ARG A 309 -13.29 -2.35 23.72
N LYS A 310 -13.00 -1.46 24.67
CA LYS A 310 -13.76 -0.22 24.91
C LYS A 310 -12.94 1.03 24.67
N ASP A 311 -11.62 0.90 24.63
CA ASP A 311 -10.65 1.98 24.46
C ASP A 311 -10.37 2.30 22.98
N LEU A 312 -10.59 1.35 22.07
CA LEU A 312 -10.38 1.47 20.64
C LEU A 312 -11.63 1.06 19.85
N GLY A 313 -11.79 1.64 18.67
CA GLY A 313 -12.70 1.18 17.63
C GLY A 313 -12.01 1.15 16.27
N ALA A 314 -12.63 0.50 15.28
CA ALA A 314 -12.15 0.46 13.91
C ALA A 314 -13.06 1.27 12.98
N LEU A 315 -12.47 2.03 12.06
CA LEU A 315 -13.17 2.68 10.95
C LEU A 315 -12.70 2.06 9.65
N ARG A 316 -13.63 1.54 8.84
CA ARG A 316 -13.38 1.21 7.44
C ARG A 316 -13.63 2.46 6.62
N LEU A 317 -12.62 2.85 5.86
CA LEU A 317 -12.53 4.11 5.17
C LEU A 317 -12.27 3.88 3.69
N ARG A 318 -12.91 4.70 2.84
CA ARG A 318 -12.54 4.84 1.43
C ARG A 318 -11.80 6.15 1.26
N MET A 319 -10.49 6.10 0.99
CA MET A 319 -9.68 7.27 0.67
C MET A 319 -9.51 7.38 -0.85
N VAL A 320 -9.90 8.53 -1.39
CA VAL A 320 -9.74 8.84 -2.81
C VAL A 320 -8.66 9.89 -2.97
N GLY A 321 -7.64 9.58 -3.77
CA GLY A 321 -6.58 10.50 -4.15
C GLY A 321 -6.87 11.17 -5.48
N LEU A 322 -6.65 12.48 -5.54
CA LEU A 322 -6.86 13.32 -6.70
C LEU A 322 -5.56 14.02 -7.07
N LYS A 323 -5.34 14.30 -8.36
CA LYS A 323 -4.27 15.18 -8.84
C LYS A 323 -4.83 16.46 -9.45
N ASN A 324 -4.21 17.59 -9.16
CA ASN A 324 -4.47 18.90 -9.76
C ASN A 324 -5.95 19.35 -9.70
N LEU A 325 -6.72 18.81 -8.73
CA LEU A 325 -8.12 19.10 -8.52
C LEU A 325 -8.43 19.00 -7.02
N PRO A 326 -8.79 20.10 -6.35
CA PRO A 326 -9.15 20.08 -4.94
C PRO A 326 -10.29 19.11 -4.63
N ALA A 327 -10.21 18.45 -3.47
CA ALA A 327 -11.10 17.36 -3.11
C ALA A 327 -12.60 17.72 -3.11
N ARG A 328 -12.92 18.96 -2.73
CA ARG A 328 -14.30 19.47 -2.69
C ARG A 328 -14.94 19.68 -4.07
N GLU A 329 -14.14 19.73 -5.14
CA GLU A 329 -14.60 20.09 -6.48
C GLU A 329 -15.06 18.87 -7.30
N LEU A 330 -14.73 17.65 -6.85
CA LEU A 330 -15.16 16.42 -7.52
C LEU A 330 -16.30 15.72 -6.76
N PRO A 331 -17.56 15.78 -7.27
CA PRO A 331 -18.70 15.14 -6.62
C PRO A 331 -18.71 13.61 -6.83
N ASP A 332 -18.48 13.12 -8.06
CA ASP A 332 -18.34 11.69 -8.36
C ASP A 332 -16.92 11.39 -8.86
N THR A 333 -16.34 10.34 -8.30
CA THR A 333 -15.08 9.71 -8.74
C THR A 333 -15.08 9.22 -10.19
N HIS A 334 -16.25 9.05 -10.79
CA HIS A 334 -16.39 8.48 -12.11
C HIS A 334 -17.18 9.39 -13.05
N ILE A 335 -16.90 9.26 -14.34
CA ILE A 335 -17.59 9.92 -15.44
C ILE A 335 -18.07 8.89 -16.45
N GLU A 336 -19.05 9.28 -17.27
CA GLU A 336 -19.42 8.51 -18.45
C GLU A 336 -18.47 8.84 -19.60
N GLN A 337 -17.87 7.79 -20.18
CA GLN A 337 -17.06 7.89 -21.38
C GLN A 337 -17.37 6.71 -22.29
N ASN A 338 -17.80 6.98 -23.52
CA ASN A 338 -18.15 5.95 -24.51
C ASN A 338 -19.15 4.89 -23.98
N GLY A 339 -20.16 5.32 -23.22
CA GLY A 339 -21.17 4.45 -22.63
C GLY A 339 -20.67 3.57 -21.48
N LYS A 340 -19.47 3.82 -20.94
CA LYS A 340 -18.91 3.13 -19.77
C LYS A 340 -18.63 4.11 -18.64
N LYS A 341 -18.87 3.67 -17.40
CA LYS A 341 -18.47 4.40 -16.21
C LYS A 341 -16.98 4.16 -15.96
N VAL A 342 -16.17 5.22 -16.03
CA VAL A 342 -14.70 5.17 -15.85
C VAL A 342 -14.28 6.17 -14.78
N TYR A 343 -13.14 5.95 -14.12
CA TYR A 343 -12.61 6.94 -13.18
C TYR A 343 -12.37 8.29 -13.87
N HIS A 344 -12.73 9.37 -13.17
CA HIS A 344 -12.41 10.73 -13.60
C HIS A 344 -10.89 10.86 -13.79
N PRO A 345 -10.38 11.56 -14.83
CA PRO A 345 -8.94 11.62 -15.14
C PRO A 345 -8.04 12.14 -14.01
N ASN A 346 -8.61 12.94 -13.11
CA ASN A 346 -7.92 13.44 -11.92
C ASN A 346 -7.92 12.47 -10.73
N VAL A 347 -8.72 11.41 -10.72
CA VAL A 347 -8.68 10.38 -9.67
C VAL A 347 -7.53 9.44 -9.95
N VAL A 348 -6.55 9.39 -9.04
CA VAL A 348 -5.34 8.56 -9.18
C VAL A 348 -5.33 7.36 -8.24
N LEU A 349 -6.10 7.44 -7.15
CA LEU A 349 -6.14 6.42 -6.11
C LEU A 349 -7.58 6.26 -5.61
N ASP A 350 -8.01 5.02 -5.44
CA ASP A 350 -9.19 4.64 -4.67
C ASP A 350 -8.81 3.50 -3.74
N LEU A 351 -8.72 3.78 -2.43
CA LEU A 351 -8.20 2.87 -1.42
C LEU A 351 -9.26 2.59 -0.36
N ASP A 352 -9.56 1.31 -0.15
CA ASP A 352 -10.40 0.83 0.93
C ASP A 352 -9.51 0.23 2.01
N TYR A 353 -9.54 0.80 3.21
CA TYR A 353 -8.63 0.45 4.30
C TYR A 353 -9.31 0.63 5.66
N THR A 354 -8.71 0.05 6.69
CA THR A 354 -9.24 0.08 8.05
C THR A 354 -8.19 0.67 8.98
N ILE A 355 -8.60 1.67 9.77
CA ILE A 355 -7.76 2.28 10.82
C ILE A 355 -8.25 1.91 12.21
N LEU A 356 -7.36 2.05 13.19
CA LEU A 356 -7.73 2.05 14.62
C LEU A 356 -7.75 3.48 15.15
N MET A 357 -8.75 3.78 15.99
CA MET A 357 -8.93 5.10 16.60
C MET A 357 -9.40 4.95 18.06
N PRO A 358 -8.96 5.81 18.99
CA PRO A 358 -9.43 5.80 20.37
C PRO A 358 -10.93 6.09 20.47
N ARG A 359 -11.55 5.54 21.51
CA ARG A 359 -12.96 5.75 21.89
C ARG A 359 -13.07 6.61 23.14
N ARG A 360 -14.26 7.20 23.33
CA ARG A 360 -14.60 7.98 24.53
C ARG A 360 -14.83 7.13 25.77
#